data_AF-A0A2W4SXN9-F1
#
_entry.id   AF-A0A2W4SXN9-F1
#
_cell.length_a   1.000
_cell.length_b   1.000
_cell.length_c   1.000
_cell.angle_alpha   90.00
_cell.angle_beta   90.00
_cell.angle_gamma   90.00
#
_symmetry.space_group_name_H-M   'P 1'
#
loop_
_entity.id
_entity.type
_entity.pdbx_description
1 polymer ?
#
loop_
_entity_poly.entity_id
_entity_poly.type
_entity_poly.pdbx_seq_one_letter_code
_entity_poly.pdbx_strand_id
1 'polypeptide(L)'
;MRHSMAETGDHDDHDDQIGFASAAALAGRMREPAPPVQADPQPLPAWAVETPVFATAASRVPPVRPAFGRADAQPVAMPDGAVSLFAIYVLILFAVPTFGASALLALAAVMTRQPPEGALAASHFVYQKRTLLTAAAAAVLGVLMIVINLGVFVLFTMALWVMVRGAVGVFRLKAGQPISKPLGWWI
;
A
#
# COMPACT_ATOMS: atom_id res chain seq x y z
N MET A 1 63.74 16.47 68.67
CA MET A 1 63.24 17.68 68.00
C MET A 1 62.98 17.31 66.54
N ARG A 2 61.70 17.37 66.11
CA ARG A 2 61.09 17.33 64.74
C ARG A 2 62.02 16.99 63.54
N HIS A 3 61.69 16.12 62.58
CA HIS A 3 60.48 16.10 61.75
C HIS A 3 60.25 14.73 61.07
N SER A 4 59.00 14.53 60.64
CA SER A 4 58.43 13.47 59.80
C SER A 4 58.56 13.80 58.31
N MET A 5 58.73 12.79 57.44
CA MET A 5 58.32 12.71 56.02
C MET A 5 58.79 11.34 55.49
N ALA A 6 57.96 10.34 55.16
CA ALA A 6 56.84 10.27 54.20
C ALA A 6 57.28 10.54 52.75
N GLU A 7 57.71 9.49 52.05
CA GLU A 7 57.63 9.40 50.58
C GLU A 7 57.28 7.94 50.22
N THR A 8 55.98 7.71 50.04
CA THR A 8 55.41 6.54 49.40
C THR A 8 55.53 6.74 47.89
N GLY A 9 56.17 5.77 47.21
CA GLY A 9 56.36 5.78 45.77
C GLY A 9 55.04 5.81 45.02
N ASP A 10 54.94 6.80 44.14
CA ASP A 10 53.91 7.00 43.14
C ASP A 10 54.07 5.92 42.06
N HIS A 11 53.18 4.91 42.06
CA HIS A 11 52.99 4.01 40.92
C HIS A 11 51.84 4.59 40.11
N ASP A 12 52.18 5.48 39.17
CA ASP A 12 51.28 5.92 38.13
C ASP A 12 50.99 4.75 37.17
N ASP A 13 49.94 3.98 37.48
CA ASP A 13 49.34 2.98 36.58
C ASP A 13 48.71 3.72 35.38
N HIS A 14 49.45 3.82 34.28
CA HIS A 14 49.03 4.51 33.06
C HIS A 14 48.03 3.73 32.19
N ASP A 15 47.57 2.56 32.64
CA ASP A 15 46.71 1.67 31.86
C ASP A 15 45.22 2.11 31.80
N ASP A 16 44.80 3.07 32.63
CA ASP A 16 43.42 3.59 32.65
C ASP A 16 43.10 4.58 31.51
N GLN A 17 44.10 5.00 30.72
CA GLN A 17 43.91 6.02 29.67
C GLN A 17 43.58 5.46 28.28
N ILE A 18 43.57 4.14 28.09
CA ILE A 18 43.18 3.52 26.83
C ILE A 18 41.72 3.07 26.96
N GLY A 19 40.81 3.71 26.20
CA GLY A 19 39.35 3.54 26.26
C GLY A 19 38.80 2.17 25.85
N PHE A 20 39.25 1.09 26.49
CA PHE A 20 38.58 -0.19 26.50
C PHE A 20 37.67 -0.29 27.74
N ALA A 21 36.51 -0.91 27.58
CA ALA A 21 35.49 -0.98 28.62
C ALA A 21 36.05 -1.63 29.91
N SER A 22 36.35 -0.80 30.91
CA SER A 22 36.69 -1.25 32.26
C SER A 22 35.56 -2.12 32.83
N ALA A 23 35.91 -3.15 33.62
CA ALA A 23 34.93 -3.97 34.34
C ALA A 23 33.99 -3.13 35.22
N ALA A 24 34.41 -1.94 35.65
CA ALA A 24 33.57 -0.99 36.38
C ALA A 24 32.43 -0.39 35.53
N ALA A 25 32.59 -0.30 34.20
CA ALA A 25 31.56 0.23 33.30
C ALA A 25 30.36 -0.72 33.11
N LEU A 26 30.53 -2.03 33.41
CA LEU A 26 29.48 -3.04 33.38
C LEU A 26 28.64 -3.09 34.66
N ALA A 27 29.02 -2.36 35.71
CA ALA A 27 28.19 -2.18 36.89
C ALA A 27 27.03 -1.23 36.54
N GLY A 28 25.93 -1.79 36.03
CA GLY A 28 24.74 -1.05 35.63
C GLY A 28 24.25 -0.11 36.74
N ARG A 29 24.18 1.19 36.44
CA ARG A 29 23.54 2.17 37.33
C ARG A 29 22.03 1.94 37.35
N MET A 30 21.47 1.76 38.55
CA MET A 30 20.03 1.72 38.75
C MET A 30 19.43 3.09 38.37
N ARG A 31 18.46 3.10 37.46
CA ARG A 31 17.81 4.34 37.01
C ARG A 31 16.85 4.81 38.10
N GLU A 32 17.09 5.98 38.69
CA GLU A 32 16.11 6.61 39.57
C GLU A 32 14.81 6.88 38.81
N PRO A 33 13.63 6.72 39.45
CA PRO A 33 12.37 7.13 38.85
C PRO A 33 12.42 8.61 38.53
N ALA A 34 12.17 8.97 37.26
CA ALA A 34 12.05 10.35 36.86
C ALA A 34 10.95 11.04 37.68
N PRO A 35 11.14 12.31 38.11
CA PRO A 35 10.09 13.06 38.79
C PRO A 35 8.84 13.12 37.91
N PRO A 36 7.63 13.12 38.49
CA PRO A 36 6.41 13.32 37.72
C PRO A 36 6.51 14.66 36.99
N VAL A 37 6.39 14.62 35.67
CA VAL A 37 6.36 15.81 34.82
C VAL A 37 5.16 16.64 35.27
N GLN A 38 5.41 17.76 35.96
CA GLN A 38 4.40 18.78 36.17
C GLN A 38 4.10 19.42 34.82
N ALA A 39 2.94 19.06 34.26
CA ALA A 39 2.43 19.66 33.04
C ALA A 39 1.95 21.08 33.36
N ASP A 40 2.86 22.05 33.29
CA ASP A 40 2.44 23.43 33.13
C ASP A 40 1.62 23.54 31.83
N PRO A 41 0.46 24.23 31.81
CA PRO A 41 -0.33 24.39 30.59
C PRO A 41 0.46 25.22 29.58
N GLN A 42 1.23 24.55 28.72
CA GLN A 42 1.78 25.19 27.53
C GLN A 42 0.63 25.69 26.66
N PRO A 43 0.65 26.95 26.20
CA PRO A 43 -0.31 27.43 25.23
C PRO A 43 -0.28 26.50 24.01
N LEU A 44 -1.41 25.88 23.69
CA LEU A 44 -1.49 25.03 22.51
C LEU A 44 -1.13 25.87 21.28
N PRO A 45 -0.23 25.37 20.41
CA PRO A 45 0.17 26.12 19.23
C PRO A 45 -1.04 26.29 18.31
N ALA A 46 -1.13 27.42 17.60
CA ALA A 46 -2.34 27.82 16.85
C ALA A 46 -2.84 26.78 15.83
N TRP A 47 -1.97 25.88 15.36
CA TRP A 47 -2.32 24.76 14.47
C TRP A 47 -3.09 23.62 15.16
N ALA A 48 -3.12 23.58 16.51
CA ALA A 48 -3.83 22.57 17.29
C ALA A 48 -5.33 22.88 17.46
N VAL A 49 -5.80 24.07 17.05
CA VAL A 49 -7.20 24.50 17.19
C VAL A 49 -8.08 24.00 16.02
N GLU A 50 -7.48 23.52 14.94
CA GLU A 50 -8.21 23.01 13.76
C GLU A 50 -8.31 21.48 13.75
N THR A 51 -8.83 20.88 14.83
CA THR A 51 -9.50 19.58 14.68
C THR A 51 -10.96 19.85 14.32
N PRO A 52 -11.46 19.45 13.14
CA PRO A 52 -12.90 19.38 12.95
C PRO A 52 -13.44 18.40 13.99
N VAL A 53 -14.28 18.92 14.89
CA VAL A 53 -15.05 18.13 15.83
C VAL A 53 -15.97 17.25 15.00
N PHE A 54 -15.55 16.01 14.72
CA PHE A 54 -16.50 14.98 14.33
C PHE A 54 -17.39 14.79 15.55
N ALA A 55 -18.57 15.39 15.49
CA ALA A 55 -19.59 15.29 16.51
C ALA A 55 -19.72 13.83 16.93
N THR A 56 -19.44 13.57 18.20
CA THR A 56 -19.76 12.32 18.88
C THR A 56 -21.28 12.18 18.89
N ALA A 57 -21.84 11.71 17.78
CA ALA A 57 -23.15 11.10 17.76
C ALA A 57 -23.00 9.81 18.56
N ALA A 58 -23.58 9.85 19.76
CA ALA A 58 -23.59 8.79 20.74
C ALA A 58 -23.72 7.39 20.11
N SER A 59 -22.86 6.50 20.59
CA SER A 59 -22.93 5.05 20.48
C SER A 59 -24.38 4.53 20.47
N ARG A 60 -24.88 4.18 19.29
CA ARG A 60 -25.82 3.07 19.17
C ARG A 60 -25.02 1.86 18.74
N VAL A 61 -24.47 1.15 19.72
CA VAL A 61 -24.00 -0.22 19.52
C VAL A 61 -25.26 -1.09 19.51
N PRO A 62 -25.71 -1.63 18.35
CA PRO A 62 -26.78 -2.62 18.36
C PRO A 62 -26.28 -3.86 19.11
N PRO A 63 -27.13 -4.55 19.89
CA PRO A 63 -26.71 -5.77 20.57
C PRO A 63 -26.27 -6.80 19.52
N VAL A 64 -24.99 -7.17 19.55
CA VAL A 64 -24.46 -8.27 18.76
C VAL A 64 -25.10 -9.55 19.28
N ARG A 65 -26.16 -10.02 18.59
CA ARG A 65 -26.67 -11.37 18.79
C ARG A 65 -25.64 -12.34 18.21
N PRO A 66 -25.10 -13.31 18.99
CA PRO A 66 -24.28 -14.35 18.41
C PRO A 66 -25.19 -15.24 17.55
N ALA A 67 -25.16 -14.99 16.24
CA ALA A 67 -25.82 -15.83 15.25
C ALA A 67 -25.01 -17.13 15.08
N PHE A 68 -25.07 -18.01 16.08
CA PHE A 68 -24.81 -19.44 15.86
C PHE A 68 -26.07 -20.08 15.30
N GLY A 69 -26.47 -19.60 14.12
CA GLY A 69 -27.56 -20.14 13.33
C GLY A 69 -26.95 -20.56 12.01
N ARG A 70 -27.09 -21.85 11.70
CA ARG A 70 -26.95 -22.52 10.40
C ARG A 70 -26.39 -21.60 9.32
N ALA A 71 -25.17 -21.91 8.84
CA ALA A 71 -24.69 -21.40 7.58
C ALA A 71 -25.69 -21.85 6.50
N ASP A 72 -26.74 -21.06 6.31
CA ASP A 72 -27.47 -21.01 5.09
C ASP A 72 -26.39 -20.72 4.06
N ALA A 73 -26.01 -21.76 3.32
CA ALA A 73 -25.27 -21.60 2.08
C ALA A 73 -26.19 -20.83 1.14
N GLN A 74 -26.36 -19.54 1.39
CA GLN A 74 -26.82 -18.61 0.39
C GLN A 74 -25.84 -18.79 -0.76
N PRO A 75 -26.31 -19.12 -1.98
CA PRO A 75 -25.45 -18.98 -3.14
C PRO A 75 -24.97 -17.53 -3.07
N VAL A 76 -23.65 -17.33 -2.96
CA VAL A 76 -23.05 -15.99 -2.95
C VAL A 76 -23.60 -15.30 -4.19
N ALA A 77 -24.59 -14.42 -4.00
CA ALA A 77 -25.07 -13.56 -5.04
C ALA A 77 -23.83 -12.82 -5.50
N MET A 78 -23.36 -13.11 -6.71
CA MET A 78 -22.22 -12.39 -7.26
C MET A 78 -22.56 -10.90 -7.12
N PRO A 79 -21.75 -10.11 -6.41
CA PRO A 79 -22.05 -8.70 -6.20
C PRO A 79 -22.36 -8.07 -7.56
N ASP A 80 -23.47 -7.31 -7.62
CA ASP A 80 -23.98 -6.77 -8.88
C ASP A 80 -22.85 -6.15 -9.70
N GLY A 81 -22.63 -6.72 -10.89
CA GLY A 81 -21.57 -6.29 -11.80
C GLY A 81 -20.27 -7.11 -11.81
N ALA A 82 -20.09 -8.13 -10.97
CA ALA A 82 -18.92 -9.02 -11.02
C ALA A 82 -18.77 -9.75 -12.37
N VAL A 83 -19.87 -10.23 -12.94
CA VAL A 83 -19.91 -10.84 -14.29
C VAL A 83 -19.43 -9.86 -15.34
N SER A 84 -19.82 -8.59 -15.21
CA SER A 84 -19.45 -7.57 -16.19
C SER A 84 -18.00 -7.10 -16.04
N LEU A 85 -17.47 -7.02 -14.81
CA LEU A 85 -16.04 -6.84 -14.58
C LEU A 85 -15.24 -7.98 -15.20
N PHE A 86 -15.68 -9.22 -15.01
CA PHE A 86 -15.07 -10.38 -15.65
C PHE A 86 -15.13 -10.30 -17.17
N ALA A 87 -16.26 -9.91 -17.76
CA ALA A 87 -16.41 -9.72 -19.20
C ALA A 87 -15.39 -8.71 -19.76
N ILE A 88 -15.17 -7.57 -19.08
CA ILE A 88 -14.16 -6.59 -19.49
C ILE A 88 -12.76 -7.20 -19.47
N TYR A 89 -12.43 -8.00 -18.45
CA TYR A 89 -11.13 -8.69 -18.42
C TYR A 89 -10.96 -9.71 -19.54
N VAL A 90 -12.00 -10.50 -19.84
CA VAL A 90 -11.98 -11.42 -20.98
C VAL A 90 -11.70 -10.64 -22.26
N LEU A 91 -12.37 -9.51 -22.44
CA LEU A 91 -12.21 -8.65 -23.61
C LEU A 91 -10.81 -8.03 -23.70
N ILE A 92 -10.18 -7.71 -22.56
CA ILE A 92 -8.76 -7.34 -22.45
C ILE A 92 -7.85 -8.50 -22.89
N LEU A 93 -8.10 -9.73 -22.44
CA LEU A 93 -7.28 -10.90 -22.80
C LEU A 93 -7.38 -11.25 -24.29
N PHE A 94 -8.56 -11.08 -24.89
CA PHE A 94 -8.76 -11.24 -26.33
C PHE A 94 -8.10 -10.14 -27.16
N ALA A 95 -7.50 -9.10 -26.55
CA ALA A 95 -6.90 -8.00 -27.30
C ALA A 95 -5.79 -8.49 -28.22
N VAL A 96 -4.96 -9.42 -27.77
CA VAL A 96 -3.84 -9.93 -28.57
C VAL A 96 -4.31 -10.74 -29.79
N PRO A 97 -5.13 -11.80 -29.66
CA PRO A 97 -5.59 -12.58 -30.81
C PRO A 97 -6.48 -11.79 -31.77
N THR A 98 -7.10 -10.70 -31.32
CA THR A 98 -7.94 -9.83 -32.16
C THR A 98 -7.22 -8.60 -32.70
N PHE A 99 -5.89 -8.53 -32.56
CA PHE A 99 -5.09 -7.37 -32.97
C PHE A 99 -5.61 -6.03 -32.40
N GLY A 100 -6.09 -6.05 -31.17
CA GLY A 100 -6.57 -4.89 -30.42
C GLY A 100 -8.05 -4.55 -30.61
N ALA A 101 -8.77 -5.21 -31.52
CA ALA A 101 -10.19 -4.92 -31.75
C ALA A 101 -11.04 -5.11 -30.48
N SER A 102 -10.80 -6.17 -29.72
CA SER A 102 -11.52 -6.36 -28.45
C SER A 102 -11.10 -5.34 -27.39
N ALA A 103 -9.87 -4.84 -27.39
CA ALA A 103 -9.46 -3.77 -26.47
C ALA A 103 -10.26 -2.49 -26.69
N LEU A 104 -10.62 -2.16 -27.94
CA LEU A 104 -11.50 -1.04 -28.24
C LEU A 104 -12.92 -1.24 -27.67
N LEU A 105 -13.46 -2.45 -27.81
CA LEU A 105 -14.76 -2.79 -27.20
C LEU A 105 -14.71 -2.73 -25.67
N ALA A 106 -13.62 -3.21 -25.07
CA ALA A 106 -13.38 -3.14 -23.62
C ALA A 106 -13.26 -1.69 -23.14
N LEU A 107 -12.55 -0.85 -23.90
CA LEU A 107 -12.43 0.58 -23.63
C LEU A 107 -13.79 1.26 -23.71
N ALA A 108 -14.58 0.99 -24.75
CA ALA A 108 -15.94 1.53 -24.84
C ALA A 108 -16.80 1.09 -23.65
N ALA A 109 -16.80 -0.21 -23.33
CA ALA A 109 -17.57 -0.77 -22.23
C ALA A 109 -17.17 -0.20 -20.86
N VAL A 110 -15.88 0.06 -20.59
CA VAL A 110 -15.45 0.63 -19.31
C VAL A 110 -15.76 2.12 -19.20
N MET A 111 -15.84 2.85 -20.33
CA MET A 111 -16.10 4.29 -20.33
C MET A 111 -17.58 4.63 -20.16
N THR A 112 -18.49 3.78 -20.64
CA THR A 112 -19.94 3.96 -20.48
C THR A 112 -20.45 3.43 -19.13
N ARG A 113 -19.64 2.63 -18.42
CA ARG A 113 -20.01 2.04 -17.15
C ARG A 113 -19.93 3.04 -16.00
N GLN A 114 -20.93 3.00 -15.13
CA GLN A 114 -20.90 3.69 -13.85
C GLN A 114 -19.90 3.03 -12.88
N PRO A 115 -19.21 3.79 -12.01
CA PRO A 115 -18.33 3.24 -10.99
C PRO A 115 -19.10 2.26 -10.09
N PRO A 116 -18.68 0.99 -9.99
CA PRO A 116 -19.40 0.02 -9.18
C PRO A 116 -19.22 0.29 -7.69
N GLU A 117 -20.23 -0.06 -6.90
CA GLU A 117 -20.22 0.06 -5.45
C GLU A 117 -19.38 -1.05 -4.80
N GLY A 118 -18.75 -0.75 -3.66
CA GLY A 118 -17.91 -1.67 -2.92
C GLY A 118 -16.41 -1.62 -3.28
N ALA A 119 -15.57 -1.74 -2.26
CA ALA A 119 -14.11 -1.54 -2.38
C ALA A 119 -13.46 -2.49 -3.39
N LEU A 120 -13.93 -3.75 -3.45
CA LEU A 120 -13.42 -4.74 -4.40
C LEU A 120 -13.72 -4.31 -5.84
N ALA A 121 -14.99 -4.14 -6.19
CA ALA A 121 -15.42 -3.82 -7.55
C ALA A 121 -14.84 -2.47 -8.02
N ALA A 122 -14.82 -1.46 -7.15
CA ALA A 122 -14.24 -0.15 -7.45
C ALA A 122 -12.73 -0.25 -7.78
N SER A 123 -11.97 -1.04 -7.02
CA SER A 123 -10.53 -1.22 -7.28
C SER A 123 -10.26 -1.87 -8.66
N HIS A 124 -11.05 -2.89 -9.03
CA HIS A 124 -10.94 -3.54 -10.33
C HIS A 124 -11.37 -2.62 -11.47
N PHE A 125 -12.42 -1.83 -11.29
CA PHE A 125 -12.89 -0.88 -12.29
C PHE A 125 -11.81 0.17 -12.62
N VAL A 126 -11.20 0.78 -11.59
CA VAL A 126 -10.12 1.77 -11.78
C VAL A 126 -8.93 1.12 -12.50
N TYR A 127 -8.55 -0.09 -12.10
CA TYR A 127 -7.45 -0.83 -12.73
C TYR A 127 -7.72 -1.15 -14.21
N GLN A 128 -8.94 -1.59 -14.55
CA GLN A 128 -9.35 -1.85 -15.93
C GLN A 128 -9.28 -0.58 -16.78
N LYS A 129 -9.89 0.51 -16.28
CA LYS A 129 -9.91 1.79 -16.97
C LYS A 129 -8.50 2.28 -17.28
N ARG A 130 -7.59 2.23 -16.30
CA ARG A 130 -6.19 2.63 -16.51
C ARG A 130 -5.45 1.73 -17.48
N THR A 131 -5.63 0.41 -17.37
CA THR A 131 -4.99 -0.55 -18.28
C THR A 131 -5.42 -0.28 -19.73
N LEU A 132 -6.71 -0.05 -19.96
CA LEU A 132 -7.25 0.23 -21.28
C LEU A 132 -6.80 1.59 -21.83
N LEU A 133 -6.73 2.62 -20.99
CA LEU A 133 -6.21 3.94 -21.40
C LEU A 133 -4.72 3.89 -21.73
N THR A 134 -3.91 3.19 -20.92
CA THR A 134 -2.49 3.00 -21.20
C THR A 134 -2.29 2.21 -22.49
N ALA A 135 -3.06 1.14 -22.69
CA ALA A 135 -3.03 0.34 -23.92
C ALA A 135 -3.41 1.19 -25.14
N ALA A 136 -4.46 2.01 -25.05
CA ALA A 136 -4.89 2.89 -26.13
C ALA A 136 -3.82 3.94 -26.48
N ALA A 137 -3.26 4.62 -25.48
CA ALA A 137 -2.20 5.60 -25.69
C ALA A 137 -0.95 4.98 -26.34
N ALA A 138 -0.55 3.80 -25.86
CA ALA A 138 0.59 3.09 -26.42
C ALA A 138 0.31 2.48 -27.80
N ALA A 139 -0.94 2.10 -28.09
CA ALA A 139 -1.34 1.68 -29.44
C ALA A 139 -1.23 2.84 -30.43
N VAL A 140 -1.72 4.02 -30.08
CA VAL A 140 -1.57 5.24 -30.89
C VAL A 140 -0.08 5.53 -31.11
N LEU A 141 0.72 5.57 -30.04
CA LEU A 141 2.16 5.81 -30.13
C LEU A 141 2.87 4.75 -30.99
N GLY A 142 2.52 3.48 -30.82
CA GLY A 142 3.07 2.35 -31.56
C GLY A 142 2.78 2.47 -33.05
N VAL A 143 1.54 2.79 -33.43
CA VAL A 143 1.16 3.04 -34.83
C VAL A 143 1.95 4.20 -35.43
N LEU A 144 2.12 5.30 -34.70
CA LEU A 144 2.96 6.42 -35.13
C LEU A 144 4.43 6.00 -35.34
N MET A 145 4.96 5.14 -34.47
CA MET A 145 6.32 4.62 -34.54
C MET A 145 6.54 3.57 -35.65
N ILE A 146 5.49 3.05 -36.30
CA ILE A 146 5.64 2.12 -37.43
C ILE A 146 6.39 2.79 -38.59
N VAL A 147 6.27 4.11 -38.76
CA VAL A 147 6.98 4.87 -39.81
C VAL A 147 8.50 4.66 -39.75
N ILE A 148 9.05 4.43 -38.55
CA ILE A 148 10.48 4.16 -38.34
C ILE A 148 10.77 2.69 -37.95
N ASN A 149 9.84 1.77 -38.24
CA ASN A 149 9.90 0.34 -37.90
C ASN A 149 9.98 -0.01 -36.39
N LEU A 150 10.01 0.99 -35.50
CA LEU A 150 10.06 0.77 -34.05
C LEU A 150 8.67 0.41 -33.47
N GLY A 151 7.61 0.77 -34.19
CA GLY A 151 6.24 0.54 -33.76
C GLY A 151 5.90 -0.91 -33.44
N VAL A 152 6.42 -1.86 -34.21
CA VAL A 152 6.15 -3.30 -33.99
C VAL A 152 6.66 -3.75 -32.62
N PHE A 153 7.85 -3.31 -32.21
CA PHE A 153 8.40 -3.65 -30.88
C PHE A 153 7.60 -3.03 -29.74
N VAL A 154 7.16 -1.78 -29.91
CA VAL A 154 6.31 -1.08 -28.94
C VAL A 154 4.97 -1.80 -28.79
N LEU A 155 4.30 -2.09 -29.91
CA LEU A 155 3.00 -2.77 -29.93
C LEU A 155 3.10 -4.20 -29.37
N PHE A 156 4.16 -4.94 -29.70
CA PHE A 156 4.38 -6.28 -29.18
C PHE A 156 4.62 -6.30 -27.67
N THR A 157 5.52 -5.45 -27.17
CA THR A 157 5.79 -5.33 -25.74
C THR A 157 4.53 -4.90 -24.99
N MET A 158 3.78 -3.95 -25.55
CA MET A 158 2.52 -3.51 -24.99
C MET A 158 1.46 -4.63 -24.99
N ALA A 159 1.38 -5.43 -26.04
CA ALA A 159 0.45 -6.57 -26.11
C ALA A 159 0.73 -7.59 -24.99
N LEU A 160 2.00 -7.94 -24.75
CA LEU A 160 2.39 -8.79 -23.63
C LEU A 160 2.01 -8.16 -22.28
N TRP A 161 2.30 -6.87 -22.10
CA TRP A 161 1.95 -6.14 -20.89
C TRP A 161 0.44 -6.16 -20.61
N VAL A 162 -0.39 -5.89 -21.62
CA VAL A 162 -1.86 -5.94 -21.52
C VAL A 162 -2.34 -7.34 -21.14
N MET A 163 -1.76 -8.38 -21.76
CA MET A 163 -2.11 -9.77 -21.49
C MET A 163 -1.84 -10.16 -20.04
N VAL A 164 -0.63 -9.86 -19.53
CA VAL A 164 -0.26 -10.16 -18.15
C VAL A 164 -1.13 -9.38 -17.16
N ARG A 165 -1.37 -8.09 -17.42
CA ARG A 165 -2.24 -7.25 -16.58
C ARG A 165 -3.67 -7.75 -16.53
N GLY A 166 -4.21 -8.18 -17.67
CA GLY A 166 -5.53 -8.81 -17.78
C GLY A 166 -5.60 -10.10 -16.96
N ALA A 167 -4.63 -10.99 -17.13
CA ALA A 167 -4.59 -12.28 -16.42
C ALA A 167 -4.51 -12.10 -14.90
N VAL A 168 -3.62 -11.22 -14.43
CA VAL A 168 -3.50 -10.89 -12.99
C VAL A 168 -4.81 -10.31 -12.44
N GLY A 169 -5.47 -9.43 -13.20
CA GLY A 169 -6.76 -8.86 -12.82
C GLY A 169 -7.85 -9.92 -12.66
N VAL A 170 -7.91 -10.88 -13.59
CA VAL A 170 -8.83 -12.03 -13.52
C VAL A 170 -8.54 -12.89 -12.30
N PHE A 171 -7.28 -13.25 -12.06
CA PHE A 171 -6.92 -14.12 -10.95
C PHE A 171 -7.26 -13.49 -9.59
N ARG A 172 -6.99 -12.20 -9.40
CA ARG A 172 -7.37 -11.48 -8.17
C ARG A 172 -8.88 -11.37 -8.01
N LEU A 173 -9.62 -11.12 -9.10
CA LEU A 173 -11.08 -11.07 -9.07
C LEU A 173 -11.67 -12.42 -8.67
N LYS A 174 -11.17 -13.52 -9.26
CA LYS A 174 -11.58 -14.89 -8.93
C LYS A 174 -11.22 -15.30 -7.50
N ALA A 175 -10.13 -14.76 -6.96
CA ALA A 175 -9.75 -14.95 -5.57
C ALA A 175 -10.55 -14.07 -4.58
N GLY A 176 -11.45 -13.21 -5.05
CA GLY A 176 -12.20 -12.28 -4.21
C GLY A 176 -11.31 -11.22 -3.54
N GLN A 177 -10.15 -10.91 -4.12
CA GLN A 177 -9.19 -9.97 -3.56
C GLN A 177 -9.26 -8.61 -4.27
N PRO A 178 -9.34 -7.49 -3.52
CA PRO A 178 -9.23 -6.16 -4.11
C PRO A 178 -7.81 -5.92 -4.66
N ILE A 179 -7.70 -5.02 -5.62
CA ILE A 179 -6.40 -4.62 -6.18
C ILE A 179 -5.77 -3.59 -5.24
N SER A 180 -4.63 -3.94 -4.61
CA SER A 180 -3.97 -3.09 -3.61
C SER A 180 -3.45 -1.76 -4.18
N LYS A 181 -3.02 -1.75 -5.45
CA LYS A 181 -2.50 -0.55 -6.14
C LYS A 181 -3.17 -0.40 -7.51
N PRO A 182 -4.43 0.05 -7.58
CA PRO A 182 -5.16 0.15 -8.85
C PRO A 182 -4.57 1.21 -9.79
N LEU A 183 -3.83 2.17 -9.23
CA LEU A 183 -3.09 3.21 -9.95
C LEU A 183 -1.65 2.79 -10.32
N GLY A 184 -1.21 1.61 -9.86
CA GLY A 184 0.14 1.11 -10.08
C GLY A 184 0.41 0.81 -11.56
N TRP A 185 1.61 1.17 -12.00
CA TRP A 185 2.07 0.96 -13.37
C TRP A 185 2.56 -0.49 -13.61
N TRP A 186 3.11 -1.13 -12.57
CA TRP A 186 3.46 -2.55 -12.55
C TRP A 186 2.31 -3.43 -12.04
N ILE A 187 2.42 -4.75 -12.26
CA ILE A 187 1.45 -5.82 -11.93
C ILE A 187 0.82 -5.71 -10.52
#